data_AF-A0A920S5S9-F1
#
_entry.id   AF-A0A920S5S9-F1
#
_cell.length_a   1.000
_cell.length_b   1.000
_cell.length_c   1.000
_cell.angle_alpha   90.00
_cell.angle_beta   90.00
_cell.angle_gamma   90.00
#
_symmetry.space_group_name_H-M   'P 1'
#
loop_
_entity.id
_entity.type
_entity.pdbx_description
1 polymer ?
#
loop_
_entity_poly.entity_id
_entity_poly.type
_entity_poly.pdbx_seq_one_letter_code
_entity_poly.pdbx_strand_id
1 'polypeptide(L)'
;MKSWEDAHALFREFVSKYRQKLDVEAVATGESWYGERAQKIHLVDVLSTSDEYVMSACDRADVYALQWIIPQKPVQRLLGSFAEFTQSTFDQLMRRR
;
A
#
# COMPACT_ATOMS: atom_id res chain seq x y z
N MET A 1 14.04 18.38 26.89
CA MET A 1 14.84 17.79 25.79
C MET A 1 14.24 16.42 25.54
N LYS A 2 13.46 16.24 24.46
CA LYS A 2 12.83 14.94 24.17
C LYS A 2 13.94 13.95 23.81
N SER A 3 14.17 12.97 24.66
CA SER A 3 15.27 12.03 24.48
C SER A 3 14.85 10.86 23.60
N TRP A 4 15.83 10.15 23.03
CA TRP A 4 15.59 8.91 22.32
C TRP A 4 14.94 7.85 23.21
N GLU A 5 15.19 7.87 24.53
CA GLU A 5 14.53 6.97 25.48
C GLU A 5 13.01 7.23 25.53
N ASP A 6 12.56 8.49 25.53
CA ASP A 6 11.13 8.83 25.51
C ASP A 6 10.44 8.29 24.25
N ALA A 7 11.08 8.45 23.09
CA ALA A 7 10.55 7.96 21.82
C ALA A 7 10.47 6.42 21.80
N HIS A 8 11.49 5.74 22.34
CA HIS A 8 11.51 4.29 22.43
C HIS A 8 10.47 3.76 23.43
N ALA A 9 10.26 4.43 24.56
CA ALA A 9 9.20 4.12 25.51
C ALA A 9 7.80 4.23 24.88
N LEU A 10 7.51 5.35 24.19
CA LEU A 10 6.24 5.56 23.48
C LEU A 10 6.01 4.50 22.39
N PHE A 11 7.08 4.11 21.68
CA PHE A 11 6.99 3.05 20.68
C PHE A 11 6.64 1.70 21.31
N ARG A 12 7.29 1.33 22.42
CA ARG A 12 6.96 0.09 23.16
C ARG A 12 5.52 0.10 23.65
N GLU A 13 5.06 1.21 24.23
CA GLU A 13 3.66 1.35 24.65
C GLU A 13 2.67 1.19 23.49
N PHE A 14 2.97 1.81 22.34
CA PHE A 14 2.18 1.67 21.12
C PHE A 14 2.09 0.22 20.68
N VAL A 15 3.22 -0.48 20.58
CA VAL A 15 3.26 -1.88 20.17
C VAL A 15 2.49 -2.75 21.17
N SER A 16 2.73 -2.62 22.48
CA SER A 16 2.02 -3.38 23.51
C SER A 16 0.50 -3.19 23.45
N LYS A 17 0.04 -1.97 23.14
CA LYS A 17 -1.40 -1.66 23.02
C LYS A 17 -2.08 -2.42 21.88
N TYR A 18 -1.44 -2.49 20.71
CA TYR A 18 -2.02 -3.09 19.51
C TYR A 18 -1.63 -4.56 19.30
N ARG A 19 -0.60 -5.06 19.99
CA ARG A 19 -0.09 -6.43 19.94
C ARG A 19 -0.07 -7.07 21.34
N GLN A 20 -1.24 -7.21 21.96
CA GLN A 20 -1.37 -7.73 23.33
C GLN A 20 -0.75 -9.13 23.55
N LYS A 21 -0.61 -9.93 22.49
CA LYS A 21 -0.01 -11.28 22.53
C LYS A 21 1.51 -11.29 22.35
N LEU A 22 2.12 -10.15 22.01
CA LEU A 22 3.55 -10.02 21.78
C LEU A 22 4.26 -9.72 23.09
N ASP A 23 5.30 -10.49 23.39
CA ASP A 23 6.27 -10.13 24.42
C ASP A 23 7.20 -9.04 23.87
N VAL A 24 6.86 -7.78 24.17
CA VAL A 24 7.58 -6.62 23.66
C VAL A 24 9.00 -6.53 24.22
N GLU A 25 9.21 -6.94 25.48
CA GLU A 25 10.54 -6.93 26.10
C GLU A 25 11.48 -7.94 25.43
N ALA A 26 10.96 -9.09 25.01
CA ALA A 26 11.75 -10.10 24.31
C ALA A 26 12.19 -9.69 22.88
N VAL A 27 11.50 -8.74 22.25
CA VAL A 27 11.76 -8.35 20.84
C VAL A 27 12.34 -6.94 20.68
N ALA A 28 12.24 -6.08 21.68
CA ALA A 28 12.73 -4.70 21.66
C ALA A 28 14.26 -4.59 21.88
N THR A 29 15.02 -5.56 21.40
CA THR A 29 16.50 -5.65 21.54
C THR A 29 17.26 -4.88 20.46
N GLY A 30 16.57 -4.43 19.42
CA GLY A 30 17.19 -3.81 18.23
C GLY A 30 17.65 -4.82 17.17
N GLU A 31 17.37 -6.11 17.37
CA GLU A 31 17.68 -7.17 16.41
C GLU A 31 16.65 -7.25 15.28
N SER A 32 17.10 -7.78 14.13
CA SER A 32 16.24 -8.08 12.99
C SER A 32 15.75 -9.53 13.03
N TRP A 33 14.49 -9.74 12.65
CA TRP A 33 13.85 -11.06 12.67
C TRP A 33 13.45 -11.48 11.26
N TYR A 34 13.79 -12.72 10.87
CA TYR A 34 13.24 -13.34 9.66
C TYR A 34 11.74 -13.64 9.84
N GLY A 35 10.98 -13.56 8.76
CA GLY A 35 9.52 -13.68 8.77
C GLY A 35 9.00 -14.90 9.53
N GLU A 36 9.54 -16.09 9.27
CA GLU A 36 9.12 -17.33 9.97
C GLU A 36 9.35 -17.27 11.48
N ARG A 37 10.45 -16.64 11.92
CA ARG A 37 10.75 -16.49 13.34
C ARG A 37 9.87 -15.41 13.97
N ALA A 38 9.66 -14.31 13.26
CA ALA A 38 8.75 -13.25 13.67
C ALA A 38 7.32 -13.79 13.88
N GLN A 39 6.84 -14.68 13.01
CA GLN A 39 5.51 -15.26 13.18
C GLN A 39 5.42 -16.12 14.45
N LYS A 40 6.44 -16.93 14.74
CA LYS A 40 6.50 -17.81 15.93
C LYS A 40 6.48 -17.04 17.26
N ILE A 41 6.99 -15.81 17.28
CA ILE A 41 7.04 -14.95 18.48
C ILE A 41 5.90 -13.91 18.50
N HIS A 42 4.91 -14.03 17.62
CA HIS A 42 3.81 -13.06 17.47
C HIS A 42 4.29 -11.65 17.04
N LEU A 43 5.49 -11.59 16.49
CA LEU A 43 6.11 -10.55 15.66
C LEU A 43 5.18 -10.04 14.55
N VAL A 44 4.62 -11.01 13.83
CA VAL A 44 3.72 -10.80 12.70
C VAL A 44 2.62 -11.83 12.76
N ASP A 45 1.50 -11.53 12.13
CA ASP A 45 0.31 -12.36 12.18
C ASP A 45 0.37 -13.47 11.11
N VAL A 46 0.72 -13.11 9.87
CA VAL A 46 0.74 -14.01 8.71
C VAL A 46 1.94 -13.69 7.82
N LEU A 47 2.51 -14.72 7.21
CA LEU A 47 3.43 -14.61 6.09
C LEU A 47 2.67 -14.84 4.79
N SER A 48 2.68 -13.85 3.91
CA SER A 48 2.12 -13.93 2.57
C SER A 48 2.89 -13.01 1.64
N THR A 49 2.68 -13.20 0.34
CA THR A 49 3.10 -12.21 -0.66
C THR A 49 2.17 -10.99 -0.63
N SER A 50 2.62 -9.88 -1.24
CA SER A 50 1.78 -8.69 -1.43
C SER A 50 0.52 -8.99 -2.24
N ASP A 51 0.65 -9.84 -3.25
CA ASP A 51 -0.43 -10.16 -4.18
C ASP A 51 -1.51 -10.98 -3.48
N GLU A 52 -1.12 -12.00 -2.71
CA GLU A 52 -2.04 -12.79 -1.89
C GLU A 52 -2.79 -11.90 -0.88
N TYR A 53 -2.09 -10.96 -0.23
CA TYR A 53 -2.73 -10.06 0.73
C TYR A 53 -3.81 -9.20 0.06
N VAL A 54 -3.49 -8.56 -1.07
CA VAL A 54 -4.44 -7.71 -1.80
C VAL A 54 -5.63 -8.52 -2.32
N MET A 55 -5.38 -9.70 -2.91
CA MET A 55 -6.46 -10.58 -3.40
C MET A 55 -7.39 -11.01 -2.26
N SER A 56 -6.84 -11.42 -1.12
CA SER A 56 -7.65 -11.79 0.05
C SER A 56 -8.46 -10.62 0.63
N ALA A 57 -7.99 -9.38 0.45
CA ALA A 57 -8.71 -8.19 0.87
C ALA A 57 -9.89 -7.89 -0.06
N CYS A 58 -9.73 -8.11 -1.37
CA CYS A 58 -10.80 -7.96 -2.37
C CYS A 58 -12.00 -8.90 -2.11
N ASP A 59 -11.80 -10.06 -1.50
CA ASP A 59 -12.89 -10.98 -1.15
C ASP A 59 -13.83 -10.43 -0.07
N ARG A 60 -13.39 -9.42 0.70
CA ARG A 60 -14.11 -8.90 1.87
C ARG A 60 -14.39 -7.40 1.82
N ALA A 61 -14.01 -6.73 0.73
CA ALA A 61 -14.12 -5.28 0.60
C ALA A 61 -14.40 -4.88 -0.86
N ASP A 62 -15.12 -3.77 -1.01
CA ASP A 62 -15.36 -3.17 -2.33
C ASP A 62 -14.07 -2.59 -2.92
N VAL A 63 -13.89 -2.77 -4.22
CA VAL A 63 -12.71 -2.30 -4.95
C VAL A 63 -13.07 -1.07 -5.79
N TYR A 64 -12.38 0.05 -5.56
CA TYR A 64 -12.59 1.31 -6.26
C TYR A 64 -11.36 1.69 -7.10
N ALA A 65 -11.59 2.07 -8.36
CA ALA A 65 -10.56 2.67 -9.20
C ALA A 65 -10.50 4.19 -8.92
N LEU A 66 -9.39 4.65 -8.34
CA LEU A 66 -9.14 6.07 -8.11
C LEU A 66 -8.22 6.61 -9.21
N GLN A 67 -8.61 7.73 -9.81
CA GLN A 67 -7.78 8.45 -10.75
C GLN A 67 -7.53 9.86 -10.22
N TRP A 68 -6.24 10.22 -10.10
CA TRP A 68 -5.87 11.60 -9.85
C TRP A 68 -6.07 12.42 -11.13
N ILE A 69 -6.98 13.39 -11.10
CA ILE A 69 -7.26 14.27 -12.25
C ILE A 69 -6.54 15.60 -12.03
N ILE A 70 -5.59 15.91 -12.90
CA ILE A 70 -4.98 17.25 -12.96
C ILE A 70 -5.93 18.14 -13.76
N PRO A 71 -6.50 19.21 -13.18
CA PRO A 71 -7.39 20.11 -13.90
C PRO A 71 -6.63 20.76 -15.06
N GLN A 72 -7.02 20.43 -16.29
CA GLN A 72 -6.52 21.08 -17.49
C GLN A 72 -7.37 22.31 -17.79
N LYS A 73 -6.78 23.36 -18.36
CA LYS A 73 -7.56 24.47 -18.91
C LYS A 73 -8.53 23.90 -19.97
N PRO A 74 -9.77 24.40 -20.09
CA PRO A 74 -10.76 23.86 -21.04
C PRO A 74 -10.22 23.70 -22.48
N VAL A 75 -9.36 24.63 -22.92
CA VAL A 75 -8.67 24.59 -24.22
C VAL A 75 -7.73 23.38 -24.36
N GLN A 76 -6.97 23.04 -23.32
CA GLN A 76 -6.09 21.87 -23.33
C GLN A 76 -6.89 20.56 -23.30
N ARG A 77 -8.01 20.51 -22.57
CA ARG A 77 -8.89 19.33 -22.53
C ARG A 77 -9.58 19.07 -23.87
N LEU A 78 -10.02 20.13 -24.55
CA LEU A 78 -10.55 20.05 -25.92
C LEU A 78 -9.47 19.54 -26.89
N LEU A 79 -8.27 20.13 -26.91
CA LEU A 79 -7.19 19.68 -27.80
C LEU A 79 -6.75 18.23 -27.54
N GLY A 80 -6.68 17.80 -26.28
CA GLY A 80 -6.34 16.42 -25.91
C GLY A 80 -7.39 15.39 -26.32
N SER A 81 -8.68 15.69 -26.11
CA SER A 81 -9.78 14.82 -26.56
C SER A 81 -9.89 14.72 -28.09
N PHE A 82 -9.52 15.78 -28.83
CA PHE A 82 -9.38 15.71 -30.30
C PHE A 82 -8.21 14.81 -30.73
N ALA A 83 -7.08 14.81 -30.00
CA ALA A 83 -5.93 13.96 -30.31
C ALA A 83 -6.19 12.46 -29.98
N GLU A 84 -6.91 12.16 -28.91
CA GLU A 84 -7.33 10.80 -28.57
C GLU A 84 -8.39 10.26 -29.55
N PHE A 85 -9.27 11.14 -30.04
CA PHE A 85 -10.25 10.79 -31.08
C PHE A 85 -9.59 10.51 -32.44
N THR A 86 -8.59 11.28 -32.86
CA THR A 86 -7.87 11.01 -34.12
C THR A 86 -7.09 9.70 -34.04
N GLN A 87 -6.44 9.38 -32.93
CA GLN A 87 -5.74 8.08 -32.78
C GLN A 87 -6.71 6.89 -32.81
N SER A 88 -7.81 6.94 -32.06
CA SER A 88 -8.75 5.81 -31.99
C SER A 88 -9.52 5.56 -33.30
N THR A 89 -9.77 6.60 -34.11
CA THR A 89 -10.33 6.42 -35.46
C THR A 89 -9.28 6.01 -36.50
N PHE A 90 -8.02 6.48 -36.41
CA PHE A 90 -6.94 6.04 -37.31
C PHE A 90 -6.55 4.58 -37.07
N ASP A 91 -6.42 4.14 -35.81
CA ASP A 91 -6.05 2.77 -35.47
C ASP A 91 -7.14 1.75 -35.85
N GLN A 92 -8.41 2.15 -35.81
CA GLN A 92 -9.52 1.33 -36.32
C GLN A 92 -9.54 1.24 -37.86
N LEU A 93 -9.07 2.29 -38.57
CA LEU A 93 -8.96 2.29 -40.04
C LEU A 93 -7.73 1.53 -40.54
N MET A 94 -6.61 1.56 -39.82
CA MET A 94 -5.36 0.89 -40.19
C MET A 94 -5.31 -0.60 -39.81
N ARG A 95 -6.28 -1.11 -39.03
CA ARG A 95 -6.41 -2.55 -38.69
C ARG A 95 -7.19 -3.39 -39.71
N ARG A 96 -7.66 -2.79 -40.81
CA ARG A 96 -8.30 -3.51 -41.94
C ARG A 96 -7.35 -3.62 -43.13
N ARG A 97 -6.24 -4.33 -42.95
CA ARG A 97 -5.55 -5.08 -44.00
C ARG A 97 -4.76 -6.22 -43.42
#